data_AF-A0A817PBT0-F1
#
_entry.id   AF-A0A817PBT0-F1
#
_cell.length_a   1.000
_cell.length_b   1.000
_cell.length_c   1.000
_cell.angle_alpha   90.00
_cell.angle_beta   90.00
_cell.angle_gamma   90.00
#
_symmetry.space_group_name_H-M   'P 1'
#
loop_
_entity.id
_entity.type
_entity.pdbx_description
1 polymer ?
#
loop_
_entity_poly.entity_id
_entity_poly.type
_entity_poly.pdbx_seq_one_letter_code
_entity_poly.pdbx_strand_id
1 'polypeptide(L)'
;GVLLAIRKNIKCCEKVNKTANDNEIIAIQLRTSSGYLLIASIYIPPAAQLVNEVFEELYQLNNDRLILGDLNASLQLMGSNRTNSKGRQLGKLLDEGYLQCADSTLTTYTKQL
;
A
#
# COMPACT_ATOMS: atom_id res chain seq x y z
N GLY A 1 -5.03 6.97 9.95
CA GLY A 1 -6.28 6.24 10.08
C GLY A 1 -6.55 5.43 8.82
N VAL A 2 -6.46 4.10 8.87
CA VAL A 2 -6.88 3.21 7.76
C VAL A 2 -8.14 2.39 8.10
N LEU A 3 -8.92 2.05 7.08
CA LEU A 3 -10.09 1.16 7.19
C LEU A 3 -10.34 0.47 5.85
N LEU A 4 -10.86 -0.77 5.91
CA LEU A 4 -11.40 -1.49 4.76
C LEU A 4 -12.89 -1.75 4.98
N ALA A 5 -13.74 -1.19 4.11
CA ALA A 5 -15.18 -1.42 4.13
C ALA A 5 -15.53 -2.59 3.20
N ILE A 6 -16.14 -3.63 3.75
CA ILE A 6 -16.42 -4.88 3.03
C ILE A 6 -17.92 -5.11 2.96
N ARG A 7 -18.44 -5.37 1.75
CA ARG A 7 -19.85 -5.76 1.57
C ARG A 7 -20.11 -7.09 2.28
N LYS A 8 -21.22 -7.19 3.02
CA LYS A 8 -21.56 -8.36 3.87
C LYS A 8 -21.52 -9.72 3.16
N ASN A 9 -21.78 -9.76 1.85
CA ASN A 9 -21.80 -11.00 1.07
C ASN A 9 -20.40 -11.42 0.56
N ILE A 10 -19.38 -10.58 0.72
CA ILE A 10 -17.99 -10.93 0.39
C ILE A 10 -17.40 -11.68 1.56
N LYS A 11 -16.89 -12.89 1.30
CA LYS A 11 -16.17 -13.69 2.30
C LYS A 11 -14.72 -13.23 2.38
N CYS A 12 -14.29 -12.86 3.58
CA CYS A 12 -12.96 -12.37 3.86
C CYS A 12 -12.47 -12.82 5.24
N CYS A 13 -11.16 -12.78 5.45
CA CYS A 13 -10.56 -12.85 6.77
C CYS A 13 -9.47 -11.78 6.93
N GLU A 14 -9.36 -11.22 8.13
CA GLU A 14 -8.26 -10.32 8.49
C GLU A 14 -6.94 -11.11 8.52
N LYS A 15 -5.89 -10.54 7.95
CA LYS A 15 -4.53 -11.11 7.94
C LYS A 15 -3.54 -10.23 8.68
N VAL A 16 -3.68 -8.92 8.54
CA VAL A 16 -2.83 -7.92 9.19
C VAL A 16 -3.73 -6.80 9.70
N ASN A 17 -3.52 -6.39 10.94
CA ASN A 17 -4.12 -5.20 11.51
C ASN A 17 -3.18 -4.68 12.60
N LYS A 18 -2.31 -3.74 12.22
CA LYS A 18 -1.24 -3.26 13.12
C LYS A 18 -0.77 -1.86 12.75
N THR A 19 -0.08 -1.26 13.71
CA THR A 19 0.71 -0.06 13.51
C THR A 19 2.18 -0.38 13.77
N ALA A 20 3.07 -0.04 12.84
CA ALA A 20 4.52 -0.23 12.95
C ALA A 20 5.24 1.07 12.61
N ASN A 21 5.92 1.68 13.59
CA ASN A 21 6.57 3.00 13.45
C ASN A 21 5.65 4.06 12.82
N ASP A 22 4.43 4.18 13.35
CA ASP A 22 3.37 5.06 12.87
C ASP A 22 2.78 4.72 11.48
N ASN A 23 3.25 3.65 10.84
CA ASN A 23 2.64 3.13 9.62
C ASN A 23 1.44 2.27 10.01
N GLU A 24 0.25 2.68 9.62
CA GLU A 24 -0.99 1.96 9.91
C GLU A 24 -1.36 1.07 8.74
N ILE A 25 -1.58 -0.22 8.99
CA ILE A 25 -1.88 -1.22 7.96
C ILE A 25 -3.05 -2.09 8.39
N ILE A 26 -4.01 -2.25 7.48
CA ILE A 26 -5.02 -3.31 7.54
C ILE A 26 -4.96 -4.09 6.24
N ALA A 27 -4.87 -5.42 6.32
CA ALA A 27 -4.96 -6.31 5.19
C ALA A 27 -5.94 -7.45 5.44
N ILE A 28 -6.75 -7.74 4.42
CA ILE A 28 -7.71 -8.83 4.39
C ILE A 28 -7.42 -9.75 3.22
N GLN A 29 -7.74 -11.03 3.37
CA GLN A 29 -7.76 -11.98 2.26
C GLN A 29 -9.21 -12.23 1.85
N LEU A 30 -9.54 -11.93 0.60
CA LEU A 30 -10.82 -12.22 -0.04
C LEU A 30 -10.76 -13.58 -0.73
N ARG A 31 -11.87 -14.31 -0.73
CA ARG A 31 -12.06 -15.47 -1.62
C ARG A 31 -12.76 -15.03 -2.89
N THR A 32 -12.16 -15.27 -4.04
CA THR A 32 -12.71 -15.02 -5.37
C THR A 32 -13.06 -16.36 -6.05
N SER A 33 -13.66 -16.32 -7.25
CA SER A 33 -13.86 -17.51 -8.08
C SER A 33 -12.54 -18.11 -8.57
N SER A 34 -11.49 -17.28 -8.69
CA SER A 34 -10.20 -17.65 -9.26
C SER A 34 -9.12 -17.93 -8.22
N GLY A 35 -9.44 -17.82 -6.92
CA GLY A 35 -8.48 -18.06 -5.84
C GLY A 35 -8.66 -17.09 -4.68
N TYR A 36 -7.54 -16.63 -4.12
CA TYR A 36 -7.54 -15.67 -3.02
C TYR A 36 -6.85 -14.38 -3.45
N LEU A 37 -7.42 -13.24 -3.06
CA LEU A 37 -6.85 -11.92 -3.29
C LEU A 37 -6.59 -11.25 -1.94
N LEU A 38 -5.36 -10.81 -1.71
CA LEU A 38 -5.03 -10.00 -0.55
C LEU A 38 -5.28 -8.52 -0.88
N ILE A 39 -6.05 -7.81 -0.06
CA ILE A 39 -6.24 -6.36 -0.18
C ILE A 39 -5.68 -5.71 1.07
N ALA A 40 -4.72 -4.80 0.91
CA ALA A 40 -4.13 -4.02 1.98
C ALA A 40 -4.43 -2.52 1.80
N SER A 41 -4.78 -1.87 2.91
CA SER A 41 -4.88 -0.42 3.04
C SER A 41 -3.78 0.05 3.98
N ILE A 42 -2.95 0.98 3.50
CA ILE A 42 -1.77 1.48 4.20
C ILE A 42 -1.83 3.00 4.32
N TYR A 43 -1.54 3.53 5.50
CA TYR A 43 -1.30 4.94 5.71
C TYR A 43 0.08 5.13 6.35
N ILE A 44 0.91 5.95 5.71
CA ILE A 44 2.22 6.34 6.23
C ILE A 44 2.20 7.86 6.43
N PRO A 45 2.22 8.36 7.68
CA PRO A 45 2.22 9.79 7.93
C PRO A 45 3.38 10.53 7.26
N PRO A 46 3.26 11.83 6.96
CA PRO A 46 4.32 12.61 6.33
C PRO A 46 5.66 12.59 7.08
N ALA A 47 5.61 12.58 8.42
CA ALA A 47 6.80 12.57 9.29
C ALA A 47 7.38 11.16 9.55
N ALA A 48 6.60 10.09 9.31
CA ALA A 48 7.03 8.72 9.56
C ALA A 48 7.97 8.20 8.46
N GLN A 49 8.78 7.19 8.81
CA GLN A 49 9.58 6.45 7.83
C GLN A 49 8.76 5.30 7.24
N LEU A 50 8.97 5.03 5.95
CA LEU A 50 8.40 3.83 5.35
C LEU A 50 9.16 2.60 5.88
N VAL A 51 8.40 1.59 6.30
CA VAL A 51 8.91 0.34 6.89
C VAL A 51 8.77 -0.74 5.82
N ASN A 52 9.90 -1.18 5.26
CA ASN A 52 9.92 -2.11 4.13
C ASN A 52 9.34 -3.48 4.49
N GLU A 53 9.57 -3.92 5.72
CA GLU A 53 9.16 -5.22 6.26
C GLU A 53 7.65 -5.44 6.15
N VAL A 54 6.86 -4.36 6.18
CA VAL A 54 5.41 -4.41 5.95
C VAL A 54 5.08 -4.88 4.54
N PHE A 55 5.79 -4.37 3.53
CA PHE A 55 5.56 -4.75 2.14
C PHE A 55 6.07 -6.16 1.85
N GLU A 56 7.18 -6.55 2.47
CA GLU A 56 7.73 -7.90 2.41
C GLU A 56 6.77 -8.92 3.06
N GLU A 57 6.21 -8.62 4.23
CA GLU A 57 5.20 -9.47 4.89
C GLU A 57 3.96 -9.65 4.01
N LEU A 58 3.44 -8.55 3.44
CA LEU A 58 2.30 -8.62 2.50
C LEU A 58 2.64 -9.43 1.25
N TYR A 59 3.89 -9.35 0.78
CA TYR A 59 4.38 -10.15 -0.34
C TYR A 59 4.33 -11.65 -0.02
N GLN A 60 4.85 -12.05 1.14
CA GLN A 60 4.88 -13.45 1.58
C GLN A 60 3.50 -14.03 1.85
N LEU A 61 2.52 -13.20 2.23
CA LEU A 61 1.15 -13.65 2.49
C LEU A 61 0.41 -14.07 1.21
N ASN A 62 0.58 -13.33 0.12
CA ASN A 62 -0.02 -13.66 -1.18
C ASN A 62 0.65 -12.90 -2.33
N ASN A 63 0.94 -13.61 -3.43
CA ASN A 63 1.40 -12.97 -4.66
C ASN A 63 0.28 -12.17 -5.34
N ASP A 64 -0.97 -12.66 -5.26
CA ASP A 64 -2.14 -11.94 -5.75
C ASP A 64 -2.58 -10.93 -4.68
N ARG A 65 -2.00 -9.73 -4.74
CA ARG A 65 -2.25 -8.67 -3.77
C ARG A 65 -2.48 -7.32 -4.42
N LEU A 66 -3.35 -6.53 -3.80
CA LEU A 66 -3.57 -5.12 -4.10
C LEU A 66 -3.25 -4.30 -2.86
N ILE A 67 -2.28 -3.40 -2.99
CA ILE A 67 -1.86 -2.50 -1.92
C ILE A 67 -2.32 -1.10 -2.31
N LEU A 68 -3.09 -0.46 -1.42
CA LEU A 68 -3.70 0.84 -1.62
C LEU A 68 -3.39 1.74 -0.43
N GLY A 69 -3.43 3.05 -0.66
CA GLY A 69 -3.46 4.03 0.42
C GLY A 69 -2.55 5.22 0.20
N ASP A 70 -2.30 5.97 1.27
CA ASP A 70 -1.48 7.19 1.23
C ASP A 70 -0.14 6.92 1.92
N LEU A 71 0.90 6.77 1.09
CA LEU A 71 2.26 6.49 1.54
C LEU A 71 3.04 7.76 1.87
N ASN A 72 2.49 8.95 1.57
CA ASN A 72 3.23 10.22 1.58
C ASN A 72 4.62 10.13 0.89
N ALA A 73 4.72 9.24 -0.10
CA ALA A 73 5.90 8.98 -0.88
C ALA A 73 5.78 9.76 -2.20
N SER A 74 6.74 10.62 -2.47
CA SER A 74 6.82 11.31 -3.76
C SER A 74 7.83 10.54 -4.61
N LEU A 75 7.40 10.01 -5.75
CA LEU A 75 8.25 9.29 -6.70
C LEU A 75 7.92 9.79 -8.12
N GLN A 76 8.94 10.13 -8.91
CA GLN A 76 8.74 10.62 -10.28
C GLN A 76 8.01 9.62 -11.18
N LEU A 77 8.28 8.32 -10.99
CA LEU A 77 7.58 7.24 -11.69
C LEU A 77 6.05 7.26 -11.44
N MET A 78 5.61 7.83 -10.33
CA MET A 78 4.21 7.96 -9.93
C MET A 78 3.66 9.38 -10.18
N GLY A 79 4.26 10.12 -11.11
CA GLY A 79 3.77 11.44 -11.53
C GLY A 79 4.14 12.61 -10.61
N SER A 80 5.03 12.42 -9.62
CA SER A 80 5.50 13.53 -8.78
C SER A 80 6.64 14.31 -9.44
N ASN A 81 6.72 15.62 -9.22
CA ASN A 81 7.83 16.44 -9.73
C ASN A 81 9.18 16.15 -9.02
N ARG A 82 9.16 15.44 -7.88
CA ARG A 82 10.34 15.16 -7.06
C ARG A 82 10.27 13.77 -6.45
N THR A 83 11.43 13.19 -6.15
CA THR A 83 11.54 11.95 -5.38
C THR A 83 12.00 12.23 -3.95
N ASN A 84 11.17 11.94 -2.95
CA ASN A 84 11.53 12.08 -1.52
C ASN A 84 12.16 10.79 -0.95
N SER A 85 12.57 10.79 0.33
CA SER A 85 13.20 9.61 0.96
C SER A 85 12.30 8.38 0.93
N LYS A 86 11.02 8.53 1.25
CA LYS A 86 10.01 7.45 1.15
C LYS A 86 9.84 6.96 -0.29
N GLY A 87 9.80 7.88 -1.25
CA GLY A 87 9.75 7.54 -2.67
C GLY A 87 10.95 6.75 -3.16
N ARG A 88 12.16 7.05 -2.65
CA ARG A 88 13.35 6.23 -2.94
C ARG A 88 13.23 4.81 -2.37
N GLN A 89 12.70 4.65 -1.16
CA GLN A 89 12.48 3.33 -0.56
C GLN A 89 11.42 2.55 -1.35
N LEU A 90 10.32 3.22 -1.71
CA LEU A 90 9.28 2.64 -2.57
C LEU A 90 9.83 2.24 -3.95
N GLY A 91 10.71 3.07 -4.53
CA GLY A 91 11.43 2.75 -5.77
C GLY A 91 12.23 1.46 -5.69
N LYS A 92 12.96 1.23 -4.59
CA LYS A 92 13.68 -0.05 -4.39
C LYS A 92 12.75 -1.24 -4.32
N LEU A 93 11.62 -1.13 -3.62
CA LEU A 93 10.62 -2.20 -3.55
C LEU A 93 10.02 -2.53 -4.93
N LEU A 94 9.91 -1.55 -5.82
CA LEU A 94 9.50 -1.74 -7.21
C LEU A 94 10.60 -2.45 -8.01
N ASP A 95 11.85 -1.98 -7.90
CA ASP A 95 13.01 -2.54 -8.61
C ASP A 95 13.30 -4.00 -8.18
N GLU A 96 13.10 -4.32 -6.90
CA GLU A 96 13.29 -5.66 -6.32
C GLU A 96 12.10 -6.60 -6.61
N GLY A 97 11.03 -6.10 -7.25
CA GLY A 97 9.87 -6.90 -7.64
C GLY A 97 8.86 -7.17 -6.51
N TYR A 98 9.03 -6.55 -5.35
CA TYR A 98 8.04 -6.63 -4.26
C TYR A 98 6.74 -5.90 -4.61
N LEU A 99 6.79 -4.91 -5.50
CA LEU A 99 5.66 -4.13 -5.92
C LEU A 99 5.66 -3.91 -7.43
N GLN A 100 4.48 -3.63 -7.96
CA GLN A 100 4.33 -3.03 -9.28
C GLN A 100 3.44 -1.79 -9.14
N CYS A 101 3.79 -0.72 -9.84
CA CYS A 101 3.02 0.51 -9.81
C CYS A 101 1.84 0.41 -10.78
N ALA A 102 0.62 0.58 -10.26
CA ALA A 102 -0.60 0.67 -11.07
C ALA A 102 -1.10 2.11 -11.24
N ASP A 103 -0.42 3.10 -10.65
CA ASP A 103 -0.83 4.50 -10.73
C ASP A 103 -0.56 5.10 -12.10
N SER A 104 -1.46 5.99 -12.51
CA SER A 104 -1.27 6.85 -13.68
C SER A 104 -0.47 8.11 -13.30
N THR A 105 -0.01 8.89 -14.30
CA THR A 105 0.73 10.14 -14.07
C THR A 105 -0.14 11.31 -13.58
N LEU A 106 -1.41 11.08 -13.24
CA LEU A 106 -2.35 12.11 -12.80
C LEU A 106 -2.17 12.44 -11.32
N THR A 107 -2.27 13.73 -10.97
CA THR A 107 -2.11 14.20 -9.59
C THR A 107 -3.26 13.74 -8.71
N THR A 108 -2.96 13.04 -7.62
CA THR A 108 -3.94 12.51 -6.65
C THR A 108 -4.21 13.45 -5.47
N TYR A 109 -3.38 14.48 -5.26
CA TYR A 109 -3.55 15.48 -4.20
C TYR A 109 -3.26 16.90 -4.70
N THR A 110 -4.21 17.82 -4.47
CA THR A 110 -4.02 19.25 -4.67
C THR A 110 -4.15 19.96 -3.33
N LYS A 111 -3.11 20.67 -2.91
CA LYS A 111 -3.19 21.50 -1.70
C LYS A 111 -4.10 22.70 -2.01
N GLN A 112 -5.26 22.78 -1.36
CA GLN A 112 -6.04 24.01 -1.38
C GLN A 112 -5.34 25.02 -0.47
N LEU A 113 -5.06 26.21 -1.02
CA LEU A 113 -4.43 27.34 -0.35
C LEU A 113 -5.43 28.05 0.57
#